data_AF-A0A2I0X1J7-F1
#
_entry.id   AF-A0A2I0X1J7-F1
#
_cell.length_a   1.000
_cell.length_b   1.000
_cell.length_c   1.000
_cell.angle_alpha   90.00
_cell.angle_beta   90.00
_cell.angle_gamma   90.00
#
_symmetry.space_group_name_H-M   'P 1'
#
loop_
_entity.id
_entity.type
_entity.pdbx_description
1 polymer ?
#
loop_
_entity_poly.entity_id
_entity_poly.type
_entity_poly.pdbx_seq_one_letter_code
_entity_poly.pdbx_strand_id
1 'polypeptide(L)'
;MKSDHQKGETEGNIEEWEKLGKRGLTLNTRAVNIIWGGNEKNWRRRAEENYGVMELLGVYWLEITGRIPLKILEPNTPYRLYFNIKLIPSASGFDLYPVIFKLHVNGTKVSSTEVNLSNYIRSSWVDLPEEGLKFSVPKEKEEPGALTFSMHEIECEEWKKGIVIRELKLMSEKACEATT
;
A
#
# COMPACT_ATOMS: atom_id res chain seq x y z
N MET A 1 6.45 -6.05 -27.10
CA MET A 1 5.26 -5.28 -26.68
C MET A 1 5.56 -4.71 -25.30
N LYS A 2 5.54 -3.39 -25.11
CA LYS A 2 5.79 -2.79 -23.80
C LYS A 2 4.60 -3.16 -22.92
N SER A 3 4.84 -3.85 -21.80
CA SER A 3 3.79 -4.18 -20.84
C SER A 3 3.21 -2.89 -20.26
N ASP A 4 1.88 -2.77 -20.27
CA ASP A 4 1.21 -1.56 -19.82
C ASP A 4 1.12 -1.55 -18.29
N HIS A 5 1.92 -0.70 -17.66
CA HIS A 5 2.08 -0.61 -16.21
C HIS A 5 1.59 0.75 -15.73
N GLN A 6 0.89 0.79 -14.59
CA GLN A 6 0.61 2.06 -13.95
C GLN A 6 1.89 2.55 -13.26
N LYS A 7 2.29 3.79 -13.55
CA LYS A 7 3.30 4.51 -12.77
C LYS A 7 2.60 5.35 -11.70
N GLY A 8 3.11 5.30 -10.49
CA GLY A 8 2.61 6.09 -9.37
C GLY A 8 3.01 7.56 -9.51
N GLU A 9 2.06 8.46 -9.30
CA GLU A 9 2.28 9.91 -9.26
C GLU A 9 1.96 10.43 -7.86
N THR A 10 2.98 10.92 -7.14
CA THR A 10 2.79 11.37 -5.75
C THR A 10 2.09 12.73 -5.65
N GLU A 11 2.34 13.63 -6.61
CA GLU A 11 1.73 14.96 -6.62
C GLU A 11 0.21 14.86 -6.81
N GLY A 12 -0.56 15.53 -5.95
CA GLY A 12 -2.03 15.50 -5.98
C GLY A 12 -2.68 14.17 -5.58
N ASN A 13 -1.91 13.12 -5.24
CA ASN A 13 -2.45 11.82 -4.85
C ASN A 13 -2.04 11.36 -3.44
N ILE A 14 -1.32 12.21 -2.71
CA ILE A 14 -1.01 12.06 -1.29
C ILE A 14 -1.67 13.20 -0.52
N GLU A 15 -2.45 12.85 0.50
CA GLU A 15 -3.15 13.79 1.36
C GLU A 15 -2.68 13.64 2.81
N GLU A 16 -2.31 14.75 3.44
CA GLU A 16 -2.08 14.83 4.88
C GLU A 16 -3.41 14.91 5.63
N TRP A 17 -3.49 14.27 6.79
CA TRP A 17 -4.65 14.39 7.66
C TRP A 17 -4.26 14.41 9.13
N GLU A 18 -5.10 15.07 9.91
CA GLU A 18 -5.06 15.04 11.37
C GLU A 18 -6.47 14.77 11.90
N LYS A 19 -6.62 13.77 12.77
CA LYS A 19 -7.91 13.37 13.33
C LYS A 19 -7.71 12.77 14.71
N LEU A 20 -8.45 13.27 15.70
CA LEU A 20 -8.46 12.76 17.09
C LEU A 20 -7.05 12.67 17.70
N GLY A 21 -6.21 13.69 17.46
CA GLY A 21 -4.84 13.72 17.97
C GLY A 21 -3.90 12.68 17.34
N LYS A 22 -4.26 12.16 16.16
CA LYS A 22 -3.39 11.36 15.30
C LYS A 22 -3.20 12.09 13.98
N ARG A 23 -2.01 11.96 13.40
CA ARG A 23 -1.68 12.48 12.08
C ARG A 23 -1.17 11.39 11.15
N GLY A 24 -1.33 11.60 9.86
CA GLY A 24 -0.91 10.63 8.87
C GLY A 24 -0.99 11.13 7.45
N LEU A 25 -0.64 10.22 6.53
CA LEU A 25 -0.82 10.40 5.10
C LEU A 25 -1.80 9.36 4.58
N THR A 26 -2.58 9.74 3.58
CA THR A 26 -3.34 8.82 2.74
C THR A 26 -2.80 8.91 1.32
N LEU A 27 -2.53 7.76 0.70
CA LEU A 27 -2.12 7.64 -0.69
C LEU A 27 -3.25 6.98 -1.45
N ASN A 28 -3.84 7.67 -2.41
CA ASN A 28 -4.83 7.04 -3.28
C ASN A 28 -4.15 6.09 -4.28
N THR A 29 -4.93 5.27 -4.97
CA THR A 29 -4.39 4.23 -5.89
C THR A 29 -3.61 4.76 -7.09
N ARG A 30 -3.60 6.07 -7.38
CA ARG A 30 -2.75 6.69 -8.42
C ARG A 30 -1.35 7.03 -7.92
N ALA A 31 -1.13 7.07 -6.60
CA ALA A 31 0.19 7.34 -6.02
C ALA A 31 1.14 6.13 -6.07
N VAL A 32 0.65 4.95 -6.47
CA VAL A 32 1.42 3.69 -6.45
C VAL A 32 1.65 3.16 -7.86
N ASN A 33 2.78 2.48 -8.05
CA ASN A 33 3.04 1.70 -9.24
C ASN A 33 2.30 0.37 -9.15
N ILE A 34 1.70 -0.06 -10.26
CA ILE A 34 0.99 -1.33 -10.35
C ILE A 34 1.45 -2.04 -11.62
N ILE A 35 2.07 -3.20 -11.45
CA ILE A 35 2.44 -4.06 -12.57
C ILE A 35 1.16 -4.57 -13.24
N TRP A 36 1.12 -4.48 -14.57
CA TRP A 36 -0.07 -4.63 -15.42
C TRP A 36 -1.19 -3.60 -15.20
N GLY A 37 -1.00 -2.60 -14.35
CA GLY A 37 -2.04 -1.65 -13.94
C GLY A 37 -2.54 -0.69 -15.02
N GLY A 38 -1.82 -0.55 -16.14
CA GLY A 38 -2.29 0.19 -17.30
C GLY A 38 -3.24 -0.61 -18.20
N ASN A 39 -3.25 -1.94 -18.04
CA ASN A 39 -4.11 -2.82 -18.82
C ASN A 39 -5.45 -3.05 -18.13
N GLU A 40 -6.52 -2.51 -18.72
CA GLU A 40 -7.89 -2.62 -18.20
C GLU A 40 -8.42 -4.06 -18.12
N LYS A 41 -7.77 -5.02 -18.79
CA LYS A 41 -8.10 -6.46 -18.66
C LYS A 41 -7.53 -7.09 -17.39
N ASN A 42 -6.48 -6.52 -16.82
CA ASN A 42 -5.82 -7.02 -15.62
C ASN A 42 -6.27 -6.25 -14.38
N TRP A 43 -6.46 -4.95 -14.51
CA TRP A 43 -6.90 -4.08 -13.42
C TRP A 43 -7.96 -3.10 -13.88
N ARG A 44 -8.95 -2.85 -13.03
CA ARG A 44 -10.05 -1.93 -13.32
C ARG A 44 -10.16 -0.87 -12.26
N ARG A 45 -10.12 0.39 -12.70
CA ARG A 45 -10.46 1.54 -11.85
C ARG A 45 -11.97 1.71 -11.81
N ARG A 46 -12.54 1.91 -10.62
CA ARG A 46 -13.97 2.21 -10.45
C ARG A 46 -14.22 3.05 -9.21
N ALA A 47 -15.42 3.62 -9.13
CA ALA A 47 -15.88 4.28 -7.92
C ALA A 47 -16.53 3.24 -6.98
N GLU A 48 -16.23 3.33 -5.69
CA GLU A 48 -16.90 2.55 -4.65
C GLU A 48 -16.91 3.35 -3.34
N GLU A 49 -18.08 3.55 -2.74
CA GLU A 49 -18.23 4.29 -1.48
C GLU A 49 -17.59 5.70 -1.49
N ASN A 50 -17.61 6.38 -2.65
CA ASN A 50 -16.96 7.68 -2.94
C ASN A 50 -15.43 7.63 -3.11
N TYR A 51 -14.81 6.45 -3.12
CA TYR A 51 -13.38 6.29 -3.36
C TYR A 51 -13.09 5.86 -4.80
N GLY A 52 -11.98 6.34 -5.35
CA GLY A 52 -11.41 5.84 -6.59
C GLY A 52 -10.57 4.58 -6.34
N VAL A 53 -11.21 3.42 -6.37
CA VAL A 53 -10.59 2.13 -6.07
C VAL A 53 -9.94 1.49 -7.30
N MET A 54 -9.04 0.55 -7.08
CA MET A 54 -8.39 -0.26 -8.11
C MET A 54 -8.65 -1.75 -7.82
N GLU A 55 -9.34 -2.42 -8.74
CA GLU A 55 -9.72 -3.83 -8.64
C GLU A 55 -8.82 -4.70 -9.52
N LEU A 56 -8.29 -5.78 -8.97
CA LEU A 56 -7.55 -6.80 -9.69
C LEU A 56 -8.52 -7.76 -10.38
N LEU A 57 -8.57 -7.73 -11.71
CA LEU A 57 -9.38 -8.66 -12.52
C LEU A 57 -8.68 -10.00 -12.73
N GLY A 58 -7.34 -9.99 -12.80
CA GLY A 58 -6.56 -11.19 -13.06
C GLY A 58 -5.10 -10.87 -13.38
N VAL A 59 -4.14 -11.41 -12.64
CA VAL A 59 -2.71 -11.43 -13.00
C VAL A 59 -2.04 -12.70 -12.48
N TYR A 60 -0.96 -13.09 -13.14
CA TYR A 60 -0.05 -14.13 -12.63
C TYR A 60 0.98 -13.53 -11.66
N TRP A 61 1.56 -12.39 -12.05
CA TRP A 61 2.51 -11.62 -11.25
C TRP A 61 1.78 -10.47 -10.56
N LEU A 62 1.58 -10.57 -9.24
CA LEU A 62 1.03 -9.50 -8.42
C LEU A 62 2.16 -8.68 -7.83
N GLU A 63 2.28 -7.41 -8.23
CA GLU A 63 3.23 -6.49 -7.62
C GLU A 63 2.73 -5.05 -7.66
N ILE A 64 2.72 -4.45 -6.47
CA ILE A 64 2.42 -3.04 -6.25
C ILE A 64 3.57 -2.46 -5.47
N THR A 65 4.09 -1.32 -5.93
CA THR A 65 5.19 -0.63 -5.26
C THR A 65 4.89 0.85 -5.13
N GLY A 66 5.57 1.51 -4.20
CA GLY A 66 5.47 2.96 -4.08
C GLY A 66 6.69 3.56 -3.43
N ARG A 67 6.77 4.89 -3.53
CA ARG A 67 7.86 5.70 -3.00
C ARG A 67 7.28 6.96 -2.38
N ILE A 68 7.72 7.27 -1.16
CA ILE A 68 7.38 8.50 -0.45
C ILE A 68 8.69 9.20 -0.09
N PRO A 69 8.90 10.46 -0.50
CA PRO A 69 10.05 11.25 -0.05
C PRO A 69 10.05 11.40 1.47
N LEU A 70 11.16 11.12 2.16
CA LEU A 70 11.18 11.25 3.63
C LEU A 70 11.02 12.70 4.09
N LYS A 71 11.30 13.68 3.22
CA LYS A 71 11.14 15.10 3.51
C LYS A 71 9.72 15.50 3.93
N ILE A 72 8.69 14.84 3.40
CA ILE A 72 7.28 15.11 3.75
C ILE A 72 6.82 14.41 5.04
N LEU A 73 7.68 13.57 5.64
CA LEU A 73 7.41 12.93 6.93
C LEU A 73 8.13 13.67 8.04
N GLU A 74 7.57 13.65 9.23
CA GLU A 74 8.23 14.23 10.40
C GLU A 74 9.50 13.43 10.78
N PRO A 75 10.67 14.07 10.95
CA PRO A 75 11.88 13.39 11.43
C PRO A 75 11.70 12.75 12.81
N ASN A 76 12.50 11.73 13.12
CA ASN A 76 12.51 11.05 14.43
C ASN A 76 11.10 10.65 14.91
N THR A 77 10.30 10.13 13.98
CA THR A 77 8.90 9.79 14.22
C THR A 77 8.64 8.36 13.77
N PRO A 78 8.11 7.50 14.66
CA PRO A 78 7.63 6.18 14.27
C PRO A 78 6.32 6.27 13.49
N TYR A 79 6.22 5.47 12.44
CA TYR A 79 5.03 5.32 11.62
C TYR A 79 4.72 3.86 11.34
N ARG A 80 3.46 3.62 10.97
CA ARG A 80 3.00 2.36 10.39
C ARG A 80 2.39 2.60 9.02
N LEU A 81 2.78 1.78 8.04
CA LEU A 81 2.15 1.75 6.72
C LEU A 81 1.16 0.58 6.61
N TYR A 82 -0.01 0.87 6.05
CA TYR A 82 -1.09 -0.06 5.79
C TYR A 82 -1.58 0.05 4.35
N PHE A 83 -2.03 -1.07 3.80
CA PHE A 83 -2.81 -1.16 2.58
C PHE A 83 -4.26 -1.38 2.98
N ASN A 84 -5.14 -0.42 2.69
CA ASN A 84 -6.56 -0.59 2.90
C ASN A 84 -7.16 -1.32 1.70
N ILE A 85 -7.49 -2.59 1.91
CA ILE A 85 -7.97 -3.48 0.83
C ILE A 85 -9.20 -4.26 1.28
N LYS A 86 -9.87 -4.89 0.32
CA LYS A 86 -10.82 -5.97 0.56
C LYS A 86 -10.71 -7.03 -0.53
N LEU A 87 -11.19 -8.22 -0.26
CA LEU A 87 -11.29 -9.29 -1.24
C LEU A 87 -12.77 -9.55 -1.58
N ILE A 88 -13.11 -9.46 -2.86
CA ILE A 88 -14.47 -9.75 -3.32
C ILE A 88 -14.80 -11.25 -3.10
N PRO A 89 -16.09 -11.63 -3.02
CA PRO A 89 -16.47 -13.02 -2.75
C PRO A 89 -15.93 -14.06 -3.75
N SER A 90 -15.60 -13.63 -4.97
CA SER A 90 -15.03 -14.47 -6.04
C SER A 90 -13.51 -14.32 -6.19
N ALA A 91 -12.82 -13.75 -5.19
CA ALA A 91 -11.36 -13.68 -5.17
C ALA A 91 -10.76 -15.10 -5.12
N SER A 92 -9.60 -15.28 -5.76
CA SER A 92 -8.93 -16.58 -5.87
C SER A 92 -7.43 -16.40 -6.15
N GLY A 93 -6.66 -17.48 -5.96
CA GLY A 93 -5.20 -17.51 -6.19
C GLY A 93 -4.37 -17.07 -4.98
N PHE A 94 -4.96 -17.10 -3.78
CA PHE A 94 -4.32 -16.70 -2.52
C PHE A 94 -4.29 -17.81 -1.47
N ASP A 95 -4.59 -19.05 -1.87
CA ASP A 95 -4.72 -20.19 -0.96
C ASP A 95 -3.39 -20.92 -0.73
N LEU A 96 -2.46 -20.83 -1.69
CA LEU A 96 -1.19 -21.57 -1.68
C LEU A 96 -0.02 -20.78 -1.11
N TYR A 97 0.11 -19.50 -1.46
CA TYR A 97 1.24 -18.65 -1.08
C TYR A 97 0.76 -17.36 -0.43
N PRO A 98 1.42 -16.89 0.64
CA PRO A 98 1.09 -15.63 1.26
C PRO A 98 1.52 -14.45 0.38
N VAL A 99 0.81 -13.32 0.53
CA VAL A 99 1.23 -12.05 -0.07
C VAL A 99 2.25 -11.39 0.85
N ILE A 100 3.36 -10.97 0.27
CA ILE A 100 4.49 -10.39 1.00
C ILE A 100 4.41 -8.87 0.95
N PHE A 101 4.47 -8.26 2.13
CA PHE A 101 4.52 -6.82 2.34
C PHE A 101 5.92 -6.43 2.80
N LYS A 102 6.57 -5.51 2.10
CA LYS A 102 7.93 -5.05 2.43
C LYS A 102 8.00 -3.54 2.51
N LEU A 103 8.91 -3.04 3.34
CA LEU A 103 9.18 -1.62 3.50
C LEU A 103 10.67 -1.39 3.74
N HIS A 104 11.19 -0.40 3.03
CA HIS A 104 12.59 0.02 3.07
C HIS A 104 12.67 1.52 3.33
N VAL A 105 13.69 1.92 4.09
CA VAL A 105 14.08 3.31 4.31
C VAL A 105 15.47 3.47 3.72
N ASN A 106 15.63 4.40 2.77
CA ASN A 106 16.89 4.63 2.05
C ASN A 106 17.50 3.34 1.44
N GLY A 107 16.64 2.46 0.94
CA GLY A 107 17.04 1.17 0.35
C GLY A 107 17.34 0.05 1.36
N THR A 108 17.42 0.35 2.66
CA THR A 108 17.57 -0.66 3.71
C THR A 108 16.21 -1.21 4.13
N LYS A 109 16.06 -2.54 4.11
CA LYS A 109 14.85 -3.22 4.57
C LYS A 109 14.67 -3.02 6.07
N VAL A 110 13.53 -2.49 6.49
CA VAL A 110 13.22 -2.27 7.91
C VAL A 110 11.98 -3.02 8.40
N SER A 111 11.07 -3.40 7.49
CA SER A 111 9.91 -4.24 7.82
C SER A 111 9.55 -5.17 6.67
N SER A 112 9.15 -6.39 7.00
CA SER A 112 8.66 -7.40 6.07
C SER A 112 7.70 -8.34 6.78
N THR A 113 6.58 -8.68 6.16
CA THR A 113 5.65 -9.67 6.71
C THR A 113 4.86 -10.34 5.59
N GLU A 114 4.33 -11.51 5.90
CA GLU A 114 3.58 -12.37 5.01
C GLU A 114 2.14 -12.45 5.50
N VAL A 115 1.18 -12.24 4.60
CA VAL A 115 -0.25 -12.27 4.93
C VAL A 115 -0.94 -13.25 4.01
N ASN A 116 -1.60 -14.25 4.58
CA ASN A 116 -2.48 -15.12 3.83
C ASN A 116 -3.81 -14.39 3.53
N LEU A 117 -3.96 -13.90 2.30
CA LEU A 117 -5.13 -13.10 1.92
C LEU A 117 -6.43 -13.91 1.85
N SER A 118 -6.36 -15.24 1.69
CA SER A 118 -7.57 -16.10 1.67
C SER A 118 -8.41 -15.95 2.95
N ASN A 119 -7.77 -15.67 4.09
CA ASN A 119 -8.42 -15.43 5.39
C ASN A 119 -9.34 -14.19 5.42
N TYR A 120 -9.22 -13.30 4.44
CA TYR A 120 -9.95 -12.02 4.38
C TYR A 120 -11.00 -11.99 3.26
N ILE A 121 -11.25 -13.12 2.59
CA ILE A 121 -12.32 -13.24 1.58
C ILE A 121 -13.67 -12.98 2.28
N ARG A 122 -14.47 -12.07 1.70
CA ARG A 122 -15.77 -11.59 2.23
C ARG A 122 -15.68 -10.68 3.47
N SER A 123 -14.49 -10.37 3.96
CA SER A 123 -14.32 -9.30 4.95
C SER A 123 -14.68 -7.94 4.35
N SER A 124 -15.06 -7.01 5.22
CA SER A 124 -15.14 -5.58 4.83
C SER A 124 -13.73 -5.02 4.53
N TRP A 125 -13.61 -3.72 4.33
CA TRP A 125 -12.32 -3.04 4.25
C TRP A 125 -11.44 -3.37 5.46
N VAL A 126 -10.23 -3.86 5.19
CA VAL A 126 -9.22 -4.20 6.20
C VAL A 126 -7.92 -3.44 5.92
N ASP A 127 -7.24 -3.03 6.99
CA ASP A 127 -5.92 -2.44 6.91
C ASP A 127 -4.88 -3.56 7.08
N LEU A 128 -4.13 -3.84 6.02
CA LEU A 128 -3.15 -4.93 5.98
C LEU A 128 -1.71 -4.43 5.77
N PRO A 129 -0.72 -5.09 6.38
CA PRO A 129 -0.86 -6.10 7.44
C PRO A 129 -1.53 -5.50 8.70
N GLU A 130 -2.26 -6.29 9.49
CA GLU A 130 -3.05 -5.78 10.64
C GLU A 130 -2.21 -5.00 11.66
N GLU A 131 -0.96 -5.45 11.88
CA GLU A 131 -0.01 -4.78 12.76
C GLU A 131 0.69 -3.57 12.11
N GLY A 132 0.54 -3.39 10.80
CA GLY A 132 1.21 -2.38 9.99
C GLY A 132 2.69 -2.65 9.78
N LEU A 133 3.25 -2.11 8.69
CA LEU A 133 4.70 -2.12 8.46
C LEU A 133 5.33 -0.98 9.24
N LYS A 134 6.01 -1.31 10.35
CA LYS A 134 6.62 -0.35 11.26
C LYS A 134 7.94 0.19 10.72
N PHE A 135 8.17 1.49 10.86
CA PHE A 135 9.48 2.10 10.64
C PHE A 135 9.59 3.44 11.38
N SER A 136 10.81 3.94 11.50
CA SER A 136 11.08 5.28 12.03
C SER A 136 11.74 6.14 10.97
N VAL A 137 11.31 7.39 10.87
CA VAL A 137 11.97 8.37 10.01
C VAL A 137 13.29 8.77 10.66
N PRO A 138 14.44 8.68 9.94
CA PRO A 138 15.73 9.12 10.46
C PRO A 138 15.69 10.57 10.95
N LYS A 139 16.47 10.87 12.01
CA LYS A 139 16.62 12.24 12.53
C LYS A 139 17.27 13.15 11.47
N GLU A 140 18.35 12.66 10.87
CA GLU A 140 19.03 13.31 9.77
C GLU A 140 18.47 12.75 8.47
N LYS A 141 17.83 13.61 7.69
CA LYS A 141 17.31 13.25 6.37
C LYS A 141 18.46 13.37 5.38
N GLU A 142 19.08 12.25 5.01
CA GLU A 142 19.94 12.21 3.83
C GLU A 142 19.12 12.60 2.60
N GLU A 143 19.69 13.37 1.67
CA GLU A 143 19.05 13.71 0.40
C GLU A 143 19.77 12.98 -0.74
N PRO A 144 19.06 12.23 -1.63
CA PRO A 144 17.62 12.04 -1.68
C PRO A 144 17.12 10.81 -0.88
N GLY A 145 16.62 11.04 0.34
CA GLY A 145 16.06 10.01 1.21
C GLY A 145 14.61 9.65 0.90
N ALA A 146 14.28 8.36 0.93
CA ALA A 146 12.93 7.89 0.60
C ALA A 146 12.52 6.63 1.36
N LEU A 147 11.23 6.56 1.64
CA LEU A 147 10.53 5.35 1.98
C LEU A 147 10.11 4.64 0.70
N THR A 148 10.40 3.36 0.56
CA THR A 148 9.84 2.51 -0.51
C THR A 148 9.13 1.31 0.10
N PHE A 149 8.08 0.85 -0.56
CA PHE A 149 7.28 -0.27 -0.07
C PHE A 149 6.77 -1.12 -1.22
N SER A 150 6.40 -2.36 -0.90
CA SER A 150 5.74 -3.25 -1.85
C SER A 150 4.72 -4.18 -1.20
N MET A 151 3.74 -4.58 -2.00
CA MET A 151 2.84 -5.70 -1.77
C MET A 151 2.95 -6.60 -3.01
N HIS A 152 3.37 -7.85 -2.83
CA HIS A 152 3.65 -8.73 -3.96
C HIS A 152 3.43 -10.21 -3.64
N GLU A 153 3.07 -10.95 -4.68
CA GLU A 153 3.12 -12.41 -4.75
C GLU A 153 3.51 -12.73 -6.20
N ILE A 154 4.70 -13.31 -6.36
CA ILE A 154 5.34 -13.56 -7.66
C ILE A 154 5.80 -15.02 -7.81
N GLU A 155 5.70 -15.81 -6.74
CA GLU A 155 6.20 -17.18 -6.69
C GLU A 155 5.16 -18.17 -7.22
N CYS A 156 3.88 -17.83 -7.08
CA CYS A 156 2.80 -18.73 -7.43
C CYS A 156 2.50 -18.74 -8.93
N GLU A 157 2.52 -19.94 -9.49
CA GLU A 157 2.07 -20.24 -10.85
C GLU A 157 0.53 -20.23 -11.03
N GLU A 158 -0.20 -19.48 -10.20
CA GLU A 158 -1.65 -19.33 -10.29
C GLU A 158 -2.09 -17.89 -10.58
N TRP A 159 -3.20 -17.79 -11.32
CA TRP A 159 -3.88 -16.54 -11.57
C TRP A 159 -4.59 -16.03 -10.32
N LYS A 160 -4.32 -14.77 -9.99
CA LYS A 160 -4.86 -14.05 -8.84
C LYS A 160 -5.86 -13.02 -9.29
N LYS A 161 -6.98 -12.94 -8.58
CA LYS A 161 -8.02 -11.93 -8.84
C LYS A 161 -8.79 -11.57 -7.60
N GLY A 162 -9.49 -10.43 -7.67
CA GLY A 162 -10.50 -10.04 -6.70
C GLY A 162 -10.00 -9.22 -5.51
N ILE A 163 -8.74 -8.76 -5.52
CA ILE A 163 -8.29 -7.71 -4.61
C ILE A 163 -8.90 -6.38 -5.06
N VAL A 164 -9.46 -5.62 -4.13
CA VAL A 164 -9.84 -4.22 -4.34
C VAL A 164 -9.04 -3.36 -3.39
N ILE A 165 -8.32 -2.38 -3.93
CA ILE A 165 -7.48 -1.46 -3.18
C ILE A 165 -8.17 -0.11 -3.14
N ARG A 166 -8.33 0.43 -1.94
CA ARG A 166 -8.88 1.76 -1.76
C ARG A 166 -7.78 2.80 -1.67
N GLU A 167 -6.87 2.62 -0.73
CA GLU A 167 -5.82 3.57 -0.42
C GLU A 167 -4.72 2.89 0.40
N LEU A 168 -3.57 3.55 0.53
CA LEU A 168 -2.59 3.21 1.55
C LEU A 168 -2.63 4.29 2.63
N LYS A 169 -2.43 3.88 3.88
CA LYS A 169 -2.47 4.77 5.04
C LYS A 169 -1.13 4.70 5.74
N LEU A 170 -0.56 5.88 5.98
CA LEU A 170 0.60 6.04 6.83
C LEU A 170 0.15 6.72 8.12
N MET A 171 0.31 6.06 9.27
CA MET A 171 -0.15 6.58 10.56
C MET A 171 1.03 6.83 11.48
N SER A 172 1.12 8.05 12.04
CA SER A 172 2.12 8.36 13.07
C SER A 172 1.77 7.65 14.37
N GLU A 173 2.77 7.11 15.05
CA GLU A 173 2.61 6.56 16.41
C GLU A 173 2.90 7.59 17.50
N LYS A 174 3.26 8.83 17.16
CA LYS A 174 3.32 9.93 18.13
C LYS A 174 1.90 10.31 18.55
N ALA A 175 1.70 10.49 19.86
CA ALA A 175 0.53 11.19 20.36
C ALA A 175 0.64 12.68 19.96
N CYS A 176 -0.44 13.31 19.48
CA CYS A 176 -0.45 14.76 19.36
C CYS A 176 -0.25 15.37 20.76
N GLU A 177 0.77 16.21 20.91
CA GLU A 177 0.92 17.05 22.09
C GLU A 177 -0.25 18.05 22.07
N ALA A 178 -1.14 17.97 23.06
CA ALA A 178 -2.21 18.94 23.23
C ALA A 178 -1.56 20.31 23.46
N THR A 179 -1.75 21.22 22.52
CA THR A 179 -1.30 22.61 22.68
C THR A 179 -2.04 23.18 23.89
N THR A 180 -1.31 23.38 24.99
CA THR A 180 -1.81 23.96 26.24
C THR A 180 -1.89 25.47 26.10
#